data_AF-A0A0F6IJT6-F1
#
_entry.id   AF-A0A0F6IJT6-F1
#
_cell.length_a   1.000
_cell.length_b   1.000
_cell.length_c   1.000
_cell.angle_alpha   90.00
_cell.angle_beta   90.00
_cell.angle_gamma   90.00
#
_symmetry.space_group_name_H-M   'P 1'
#
loop_
_entity.id
_entity.type
_entity.pdbx_description
1 polymer ?
#
loop_
_entity_poly.entity_id
_entity_poly.type
_entity_poly.pdbx_seq_one_letter_code
_entity_poly.pdbx_strand_id
1 'polypeptide(L)'
;MSKKVFLNILILLSIFQLSAQNGNTADLKVLLDGVVIIRSDTFSEKEDQDNYSEKSILRDAGTGMIISGNRILTNAHVVSNSSYLKVKHFNSSKFYKAEVQYLGFDCDLAILKVEEDEFFSGVEPLEISEVSPALGSNLLILGYPGGDENITLENGNVSRVERVRYSFSGLDYRKAIRVNANIIPGYSGGPAIQNGRVVGITFQVSQSQGNVAYLIPPEIINHFLKDVEDGTYHGFPFPGFSFQNGHSSSLKSYLKIPEGLNGILINTIYPDSSFSDLLQPEDFVYKIDNSYLDGDGGIMDEIGGFIGDLIEEKFIGDHIKLFFYRNGKNYKVEGTLKRVPTLDIYRQQNKSSSFLSGGFLFQPVNRALAGGDSKRLESSLRYHYSYYIQDELYRFTDRDILLSGIYPDPLNSKYASYRYKILESINDRTPSDLEDFKSLWKKFYGGTISLKFRGVNLPIILDQDTIDKINIRIKKRFDVEADE
;
A
#
# COMPACT_ATOMS: atom_id res chain seq x y z
N MET A 1 26.70 66.10 -57.07
CA MET A 1 27.34 64.78 -57.25
C MET A 1 27.50 64.09 -55.90
N SER A 2 26.64 63.12 -55.58
CA SER A 2 27.00 61.89 -54.85
C SER A 2 25.78 60.97 -54.81
N LYS A 3 26.03 59.68 -54.96
CA LYS A 3 25.13 58.58 -55.34
C LYS A 3 24.16 58.21 -54.20
N LYS A 4 22.89 57.95 -54.55
CA LYS A 4 21.99 57.09 -53.75
C LYS A 4 21.89 55.74 -54.46
N VAL A 5 22.35 54.69 -53.78
CA VAL A 5 22.23 53.28 -54.21
C VAL A 5 20.83 52.80 -53.85
N PHE A 6 20.05 52.39 -54.86
CA PHE A 6 18.83 51.61 -54.67
C PHE A 6 19.22 50.14 -54.63
N LEU A 7 18.92 49.46 -53.52
CA LEU A 7 19.05 48.01 -53.40
C LEU A 7 17.64 47.40 -53.43
N ASN A 8 17.31 46.70 -54.52
CA ASN A 8 16.10 45.91 -54.66
C ASN A 8 16.21 44.66 -53.78
N ILE A 9 15.30 44.48 -52.83
CA ILE A 9 15.14 43.24 -52.07
C ILE A 9 14.14 42.36 -52.82
N LEU A 10 14.64 41.29 -53.45
CA LEU A 10 13.84 40.20 -53.99
C LEU A 10 13.48 39.26 -52.82
N ILE A 11 12.21 39.19 -52.45
CA ILE A 11 11.73 38.21 -51.46
C ILE A 11 11.39 36.92 -52.23
N LEU A 12 12.26 35.90 -52.11
CA LEU A 12 11.91 34.53 -52.51
C LEU A 12 10.97 33.94 -51.45
N LEU A 13 9.69 33.77 -51.79
CA LEU A 13 8.81 32.87 -51.04
C LEU A 13 9.14 31.42 -51.41
N SER A 14 9.90 30.74 -50.56
CA SER A 14 10.01 29.28 -50.58
C SER A 14 8.77 28.68 -49.92
N ILE A 15 7.88 28.12 -50.74
CA ILE A 15 6.76 27.29 -50.29
C ILE A 15 7.34 25.97 -49.79
N PHE A 16 7.46 25.81 -48.47
CA PHE A 16 7.62 24.49 -47.87
C PHE A 16 6.25 23.82 -47.84
N GLN A 17 6.08 22.74 -48.60
CA GLN A 17 4.94 21.85 -48.43
C GLN A 17 5.10 21.14 -47.07
N LEU A 18 4.20 21.42 -46.13
CA LEU A 18 3.99 20.59 -44.96
C LEU A 18 3.38 19.27 -45.44
N SER A 19 4.18 18.21 -45.51
CA SER A 19 3.67 16.84 -45.48
C SER A 19 3.14 16.57 -44.06
N ALA A 20 1.82 16.43 -43.93
CA ALA A 20 1.17 16.01 -42.69
C ALA A 20 1.60 14.57 -42.35
N GLN A 21 2.13 14.35 -41.14
CA GLN A 21 2.40 13.02 -40.61
C GLN A 21 1.07 12.31 -40.30
N ASN A 22 0.65 11.40 -41.18
CA ASN A 22 -0.48 10.49 -40.93
C ASN A 22 -0.16 9.36 -39.92
N GLY A 23 1.04 9.34 -39.31
CA GLY A 23 1.48 8.30 -38.38
C GLY A 23 1.04 8.47 -36.92
N ASN A 24 0.70 9.68 -36.46
CA ASN A 24 0.50 9.94 -35.03
C ASN A 24 -0.94 9.71 -34.51
N THR A 25 -1.95 9.66 -35.39
CA THR A 25 -3.36 9.62 -34.97
C THR A 25 -3.87 8.21 -34.67
N ALA A 26 -3.38 7.20 -35.40
CA ALA A 26 -3.72 5.79 -35.15
C ALA A 26 -3.13 5.32 -33.81
N ASP A 27 -1.86 5.64 -33.56
CA ASP A 27 -1.16 5.29 -32.31
C ASP A 27 -1.83 5.94 -31.09
N LEU A 28 -2.25 7.21 -31.21
CA LEU A 28 -2.95 7.88 -30.12
C LEU A 28 -4.32 7.26 -29.86
N LYS A 29 -5.07 6.88 -30.89
CA LYS A 29 -6.37 6.21 -30.72
C LYS A 29 -6.24 4.90 -29.96
N VAL A 30 -5.24 4.08 -30.31
CA VAL A 30 -4.95 2.82 -29.59
C VAL A 30 -4.69 3.08 -28.11
N LEU A 31 -3.86 4.09 -27.79
CA LEU A 31 -3.59 4.47 -26.40
C LEU A 31 -4.85 4.93 -25.66
N LEU A 32 -5.72 5.71 -26.30
CA LEU A 32 -6.96 6.20 -25.67
C LEU A 32 -7.98 5.08 -25.46
N ASP A 33 -8.15 4.18 -26.43
CA ASP A 33 -9.11 3.07 -26.35
C ASP A 33 -8.71 2.05 -25.26
N GLY A 34 -7.40 1.90 -25.03
CA GLY A 34 -6.84 1.07 -23.97
C GLY A 34 -6.92 1.65 -22.56
N VAL A 35 -7.36 2.90 -22.39
CA VAL A 35 -7.50 3.57 -21.08
C VAL A 35 -8.97 3.73 -20.70
N VAL A 36 -9.30 3.41 -19.45
CA VAL A 36 -10.69 3.31 -18.97
C VAL A 36 -10.88 4.05 -17.67
N ILE A 37 -12.06 4.63 -17.46
CA ILE A 37 -12.44 5.18 -16.16
C ILE A 37 -12.97 4.05 -15.28
N ILE A 38 -12.57 4.05 -14.01
CA ILE A 38 -13.07 3.13 -12.98
C ILE A 38 -13.88 3.96 -11.99
N ARG A 39 -15.09 3.50 -11.66
CA ARG A 39 -15.91 4.04 -10.59
C ARG A 39 -16.04 3.01 -9.49
N SER A 40 -15.81 3.45 -8.27
CA SER A 40 -15.86 2.63 -7.07
C SER A 40 -16.88 3.22 -6.12
N ASP A 41 -17.97 2.50 -5.89
CA ASP A 41 -18.99 2.89 -4.93
C ASP A 41 -18.73 2.11 -3.62
N THR A 42 -18.42 2.81 -2.55
CA THR A 42 -18.15 2.25 -1.22
C THR A 42 -19.30 2.54 -0.29
N PHE A 43 -19.85 1.50 0.34
CA PHE A 43 -20.82 1.69 1.42
C PHE A 43 -20.08 2.04 2.71
N SER A 44 -20.23 3.29 3.15
CA SER A 44 -19.63 3.80 4.37
C SER A 44 -20.69 3.97 5.45
N GLU A 45 -20.46 3.35 6.59
CA GLU A 45 -21.12 3.70 7.85
C GLU A 45 -20.07 4.48 8.65
N LYS A 46 -20.13 5.82 8.58
CA LYS A 46 -19.27 6.64 9.43
C LYS A 46 -19.95 6.79 10.77
N GLU A 47 -19.29 6.33 11.83
CA GLU A 47 -19.62 6.76 13.20
C GLU A 47 -19.00 8.13 13.42
N ASP A 48 -19.83 9.16 13.49
CA ASP A 48 -19.40 10.50 13.88
C ASP A 48 -19.12 10.58 15.40
N GLN A 49 -18.37 11.61 15.82
CA GLN A 49 -18.01 11.86 17.23
C GLN A 49 -19.21 11.92 18.20
N ASP A 50 -20.42 12.10 17.66
CA ASP A 50 -21.68 12.22 18.39
C ASP A 50 -22.56 10.94 18.38
N ASN A 51 -21.99 9.77 18.01
CA ASN A 51 -22.67 8.45 17.98
C ASN A 51 -23.84 8.32 16.98
N TYR A 52 -23.86 9.11 15.90
CA TYR A 52 -24.75 8.88 14.77
C TYR A 52 -24.02 8.12 13.68
N SER A 53 -24.61 7.03 13.18
CA SER A 53 -24.14 6.32 12.00
C SER A 53 -24.80 6.92 10.76
N GLU A 54 -24.07 7.77 10.03
CA GLU A 54 -24.56 8.23 8.74
C GLU A 54 -24.18 7.20 7.68
N LYS A 55 -25.17 6.45 7.20
CA LYS A 55 -25.01 5.52 6.08
C LYS A 55 -24.95 6.35 4.80
N SER A 56 -23.76 6.44 4.21
CA SER A 56 -23.52 7.18 2.97
C SER A 56 -22.81 6.31 1.93
N ILE A 57 -23.18 6.50 0.67
CA ILE A 57 -22.44 5.92 -0.44
C ILE A 57 -21.35 6.92 -0.83
N LEU A 58 -20.11 6.56 -0.56
CA LEU A 58 -18.95 7.29 -1.05
C LEU A 58 -18.67 6.82 -2.47
N ARG A 59 -18.55 7.78 -3.40
CA ARG A 59 -18.21 7.49 -4.79
C ARG A 59 -16.81 7.98 -5.05
N ASP A 60 -15.95 7.09 -5.51
CA ASP A 60 -14.60 7.39 -5.92
C ASP A 60 -14.42 7.06 -7.41
N ALA A 61 -13.39 7.63 -8.01
CA ALA A 61 -13.04 7.40 -9.40
C ALA A 61 -11.53 7.36 -9.58
N GLY A 62 -11.10 6.45 -10.45
CA GLY A 62 -9.72 6.33 -10.88
C GLY A 62 -9.63 5.98 -12.35
N THR A 63 -8.42 5.70 -12.78
CA THR A 63 -8.10 5.27 -14.14
C THR A 63 -7.65 3.81 -14.11
N GLY A 64 -7.91 3.08 -15.17
CA GLY A 64 -7.30 1.78 -15.43
C GLY A 64 -6.83 1.69 -16.87
N MET A 65 -6.09 0.63 -17.16
CA MET A 65 -5.64 0.30 -18.51
C MET A 65 -5.94 -1.16 -18.85
N ILE A 66 -6.32 -1.40 -20.09
CA ILE A 66 -6.56 -2.74 -20.62
C ILE A 66 -5.21 -3.38 -20.92
N ILE A 67 -4.99 -4.56 -20.36
CA ILE A 67 -3.79 -5.37 -20.55
C ILE A 67 -4.18 -6.73 -21.14
N SER A 68 -3.19 -7.49 -21.59
CA SER A 68 -3.41 -8.81 -22.19
C SER A 68 -4.21 -9.74 -21.29
N GLY A 69 -4.98 -10.65 -21.90
CA GLY A 69 -5.81 -11.62 -21.19
C GLY A 69 -7.16 -11.09 -20.73
N ASN A 70 -7.70 -10.06 -21.40
CA ASN A 70 -9.01 -9.45 -21.11
C ASN A 70 -9.11 -8.97 -19.65
N ARG A 71 -8.10 -8.20 -19.24
CA ARG A 71 -7.92 -7.71 -17.88
C ARG A 71 -7.73 -6.21 -17.87
N ILE A 72 -8.09 -5.57 -16.77
CA ILE A 72 -7.79 -4.16 -16.51
C ILE A 72 -6.79 -4.10 -15.35
N LEU A 73 -5.69 -3.37 -15.52
CA LEU A 73 -4.75 -3.05 -14.46
C LEU A 73 -5.02 -1.64 -13.93
N THR A 74 -5.02 -1.47 -12.62
CA THR A 74 -5.22 -0.19 -11.91
C THR A 74 -4.51 -0.23 -10.56
N ASN A 75 -4.69 0.81 -9.73
CA ASN A 75 -4.22 0.79 -8.35
C ASN A 75 -5.17 0.04 -7.41
N ALA A 76 -4.59 -0.59 -6.39
CA ALA A 76 -5.34 -1.27 -5.34
C ALA A 76 -6.24 -0.30 -4.56
N HIS A 77 -5.74 0.90 -4.22
CA HIS A 77 -6.50 1.88 -3.44
C HIS A 77 -7.76 2.40 -4.14
N VAL A 78 -7.82 2.34 -5.48
CA VAL A 78 -9.00 2.74 -6.26
C VAL A 78 -10.16 1.76 -6.03
N VAL A 79 -9.86 0.50 -5.74
CA VAL A 79 -10.84 -0.60 -5.78
C VAL A 79 -11.02 -1.36 -4.46
N SER A 80 -10.08 -1.24 -3.52
CA SER A 80 -9.96 -2.12 -2.35
C SER A 80 -11.15 -2.13 -1.39
N ASN A 81 -11.92 -1.04 -1.30
CA ASN A 81 -13.09 -0.95 -0.41
C ASN A 81 -14.42 -0.93 -1.17
N SER A 82 -14.38 -1.16 -2.48
CA SER A 82 -15.56 -1.02 -3.32
C SER A 82 -16.59 -2.10 -3.01
N SER A 83 -17.85 -1.68 -2.86
CA SER A 83 -18.99 -2.57 -2.83
C SER A 83 -19.59 -2.76 -4.23
N TYR A 84 -19.29 -1.85 -5.16
CA TYR A 84 -19.71 -1.94 -6.55
C TYR A 84 -18.71 -1.23 -7.46
N LEU A 85 -18.11 -2.01 -8.38
CA LEU A 85 -17.15 -1.53 -9.37
C LEU A 85 -17.78 -1.53 -10.76
N LYS A 86 -17.56 -0.43 -11.48
CA LYS A 86 -17.92 -0.32 -12.89
C LYS A 86 -16.84 0.42 -13.68
N VAL A 87 -16.71 0.04 -14.93
CA VAL A 87 -15.69 0.57 -15.84
C VAL A 87 -16.32 1.06 -17.13
N LYS A 88 -15.66 2.00 -17.81
CA LYS A 88 -16.16 2.59 -19.06
C LYS A 88 -14.98 3.02 -19.94
N HIS A 89 -15.07 2.73 -21.24
CA HIS A 89 -14.12 3.20 -22.23
C HIS A 89 -14.18 4.72 -22.41
N PHE A 90 -13.07 5.27 -22.91
CA PHE A 90 -13.09 6.57 -23.55
C PHE A 90 -14.22 6.66 -24.59
N ASN A 91 -14.97 7.76 -24.55
CA ASN A 91 -16.02 8.10 -25.51
C ASN A 91 -17.21 7.11 -25.60
N SER A 92 -17.37 6.23 -24.59
CA SER A 92 -18.54 5.38 -24.42
C SER A 92 -19.50 5.96 -23.38
N SER A 93 -20.79 5.70 -23.54
CA SER A 93 -21.82 6.01 -22.54
C SER A 93 -22.16 4.82 -21.63
N LYS A 94 -21.78 3.59 -22.02
CA LYS A 94 -22.12 2.36 -21.30
C LYS A 94 -21.07 2.05 -20.24
N PHE A 95 -21.52 1.90 -18.99
CA PHE A 95 -20.73 1.30 -17.92
C PHE A 95 -20.91 -0.22 -17.92
N TYR A 96 -19.84 -0.92 -17.58
CA TYR A 96 -19.77 -2.37 -17.47
C TYR A 96 -19.42 -2.74 -16.04
N LYS A 97 -20.03 -3.80 -15.50
CA LYS A 97 -19.70 -4.27 -14.15
C LYS A 97 -18.33 -4.95 -14.16
N ALA A 98 -17.52 -4.65 -13.15
CA ALA A 98 -16.20 -5.25 -12.97
C ALA A 98 -16.07 -5.85 -11.56
N GLU A 99 -15.12 -6.78 -11.42
CA GLU A 99 -14.77 -7.39 -10.14
C GLU A 99 -13.25 -7.42 -9.98
N VAL A 100 -12.77 -7.30 -8.74
CA VAL A 100 -11.35 -7.47 -8.44
C VAL A 100 -10.97 -8.94 -8.59
N GLN A 101 -10.04 -9.23 -9.48
CA GLN A 101 -9.47 -10.56 -9.67
C GLN A 101 -8.27 -10.79 -8.75
N TYR A 102 -7.35 -9.83 -8.68
CA TYR A 102 -6.17 -9.87 -7.81
C TYR A 102 -5.92 -8.50 -7.19
N LEU A 103 -5.45 -8.48 -5.94
CA LEU A 103 -5.20 -7.26 -5.18
C LEU A 103 -3.81 -7.30 -4.53
N GLY A 104 -2.89 -6.53 -5.08
CA GLY A 104 -1.56 -6.29 -4.53
C GLY A 104 -1.55 -5.08 -3.60
N PHE A 105 -1.91 -5.27 -2.34
CA PHE A 105 -2.03 -4.17 -1.38
C PHE A 105 -0.68 -3.47 -1.07
N ASP A 106 0.41 -4.23 -1.04
CA ASP A 106 1.77 -3.78 -0.73
C ASP A 106 2.51 -3.16 -1.92
N CYS A 107 2.02 -3.36 -3.14
CA CYS A 107 2.50 -2.69 -4.35
C CYS A 107 1.50 -1.71 -4.95
N ASP A 108 0.32 -1.55 -4.33
CA ASP A 108 -0.78 -0.71 -4.79
C ASP A 108 -1.23 -1.00 -6.23
N LEU A 109 -1.34 -2.27 -6.59
CA LEU A 109 -1.82 -2.74 -7.91
C LEU A 109 -3.03 -3.66 -7.77
N ALA A 110 -3.93 -3.62 -8.75
CA ALA A 110 -5.07 -4.54 -8.83
C ALA A 110 -5.35 -4.93 -10.28
N ILE A 111 -5.72 -6.20 -10.47
CA ILE A 111 -6.28 -6.70 -11.73
C ILE A 111 -7.78 -6.80 -11.57
N LEU A 112 -8.53 -6.24 -12.51
CA LEU A 112 -9.97 -6.40 -12.62
C LEU A 112 -10.33 -7.28 -13.82
N LYS A 113 -11.41 -8.04 -13.65
CA LYS A 113 -12.14 -8.68 -14.75
C LYS A 113 -13.45 -7.92 -15.00
N VAL A 114 -13.89 -7.87 -16.25
CA VAL A 114 -15.19 -7.32 -16.64
C VAL A 114 -16.12 -8.48 -16.96
N GLU A 115 -17.38 -8.41 -16.53
CA GLU A 115 -18.32 -9.54 -16.69
C GLU A 115 -18.71 -9.81 -18.15
N GLU A 116 -18.68 -8.78 -18.99
CA GLU A 116 -19.16 -8.81 -20.37
C GLU A 116 -17.96 -8.77 -21.34
N ASP A 117 -17.68 -9.87 -22.04
CA ASP A 117 -16.54 -10.00 -22.97
C ASP A 117 -16.52 -8.97 -24.11
N GLU A 118 -17.69 -8.45 -24.48
CA GLU A 118 -17.84 -7.39 -25.50
C GLU A 118 -16.99 -6.16 -25.16
N PHE A 119 -16.76 -5.89 -23.87
CA PHE A 119 -15.90 -4.80 -23.41
C PHE A 119 -14.51 -4.82 -24.07
N PHE A 120 -13.92 -6.00 -24.26
CA PHE A 120 -12.57 -6.11 -24.82
C PHE A 120 -12.54 -6.21 -26.35
N SER A 121 -13.72 -6.23 -27.00
CA SER A 121 -13.82 -6.46 -28.44
C SER A 121 -13.27 -5.28 -29.25
N GLY A 122 -12.25 -5.55 -30.07
CA GLY A 122 -11.65 -4.55 -30.97
C GLY A 122 -10.73 -3.55 -30.26
N VAL A 123 -10.34 -3.81 -29.02
CA VAL A 123 -9.40 -2.98 -28.25
C VAL A 123 -8.05 -3.69 -28.19
N GLU A 124 -7.00 -3.00 -28.61
CA GLU A 124 -5.62 -3.49 -28.46
C GLU A 124 -5.14 -3.24 -27.03
N PRO A 125 -4.67 -4.27 -26.30
CA PRO A 125 -4.13 -4.07 -24.97
C PRO A 125 -2.85 -3.24 -24.95
N LEU A 126 -2.64 -2.46 -23.90
CA LEU A 126 -1.40 -1.72 -23.71
C LEU A 126 -0.27 -2.66 -23.27
N GLU A 127 0.89 -2.53 -23.90
CA GLU A 127 2.09 -3.28 -23.54
C GLU A 127 2.89 -2.55 -22.47
N ILE A 128 3.33 -3.30 -21.46
CA ILE A 128 4.21 -2.79 -20.40
C ILE A 128 5.66 -2.93 -20.86
N SER A 129 6.47 -1.92 -20.53
CA SER A 129 7.91 -1.93 -20.78
C SER A 129 8.61 -2.90 -19.83
N GLU A 130 9.70 -3.52 -20.26
CA GLU A 130 10.59 -4.27 -19.35
C GLU A 130 11.57 -3.36 -18.60
N VAL A 131 11.72 -2.11 -19.07
CA VAL A 131 12.74 -1.18 -18.59
C VAL A 131 12.08 0.11 -18.12
N SER A 132 12.49 0.56 -16.94
CA SER A 132 12.15 1.88 -16.39
C SER A 132 12.64 3.01 -17.32
N PRO A 133 11.92 4.14 -17.37
CA PRO A 133 12.30 5.28 -18.20
C PRO A 133 13.55 5.97 -17.65
N ALA A 134 14.38 6.50 -18.55
CA ALA A 134 15.62 7.19 -18.16
C ALA A 134 15.34 8.52 -17.43
N LEU A 135 16.26 8.92 -16.55
CA LEU A 135 16.24 10.24 -15.91
C LEU A 135 16.22 11.36 -16.97
N GLY A 136 15.41 12.38 -16.74
CA GLY A 136 15.22 13.51 -17.64
C GLY A 136 14.37 13.21 -18.88
N SER A 137 13.89 11.98 -19.06
CA SER A 137 13.03 11.62 -20.19
C SER A 137 11.59 12.13 -20.02
N ASN A 138 10.92 12.39 -21.15
CA ASN A 138 9.53 12.83 -21.18
C ASN A 138 8.57 11.65 -21.30
N LEU A 139 7.40 11.81 -20.69
CA LEU A 139 6.32 10.84 -20.60
C LEU A 139 5.00 11.50 -20.99
N LEU A 140 4.09 10.72 -21.56
CA LEU A 140 2.69 11.08 -21.71
C LEU A 140 1.85 10.32 -20.67
N ILE A 141 1.19 11.01 -19.76
CA ILE A 141 0.38 10.41 -18.70
C ILE A 141 -1.09 10.57 -19.06
N LEU A 142 -1.86 9.48 -19.01
CA LEU A 142 -3.28 9.47 -19.34
C LEU A 142 -4.12 9.15 -18.10
N GLY A 143 -5.24 9.85 -17.93
CA GLY A 143 -6.20 9.53 -16.88
C GLY A 143 -7.44 10.41 -16.85
N TYR A 144 -8.25 10.21 -15.81
CA TYR A 144 -9.55 10.87 -15.61
C TYR A 144 -9.51 11.79 -14.38
N PRO A 145 -8.92 12.98 -14.48
CA PRO A 145 -8.79 13.92 -13.36
C PRO A 145 -10.13 14.22 -12.69
N GLY A 146 -10.16 14.19 -11.35
CA GLY A 146 -11.35 14.44 -10.54
C GLY A 146 -12.49 13.44 -10.75
N GLY A 147 -12.27 12.37 -11.51
CA GLY A 147 -13.34 11.49 -11.98
C GLY A 147 -14.25 12.14 -13.02
N ASP A 148 -13.75 13.13 -13.78
CA ASP A 148 -14.40 13.56 -15.02
C ASP A 148 -14.48 12.37 -15.99
N GLU A 149 -15.53 12.32 -16.81
CA GLU A 149 -15.67 11.27 -17.83
C GLU A 149 -14.81 11.53 -19.08
N ASN A 150 -14.19 12.70 -19.17
CA ASN A 150 -13.24 13.04 -20.21
C ASN A 150 -11.82 12.61 -19.83
N ILE A 151 -11.20 11.82 -20.69
CA ILE A 151 -9.78 11.49 -20.56
C ILE A 151 -8.92 12.75 -20.78
N THR A 152 -7.89 12.90 -19.96
CA THR A 152 -6.93 14.00 -20.05
C THR A 152 -5.52 13.45 -20.24
N LEU A 153 -4.74 14.17 -21.04
CA LEU A 153 -3.34 13.89 -21.32
C LEU A 153 -2.48 14.94 -20.62
N GLU A 154 -1.51 14.49 -19.84
CA GLU A 154 -0.57 15.33 -19.13
C GLU A 154 0.87 14.97 -19.53
N ASN A 155 1.70 15.98 -19.79
CA ASN A 155 3.12 15.75 -20.03
C ASN A 155 3.86 15.64 -18.69
N GLY A 156 4.68 14.61 -18.55
CA GLY A 156 5.55 14.42 -17.39
C GLY A 156 7.02 14.36 -17.77
N ASN A 157 7.90 14.73 -16.85
CA ASN A 157 9.34 14.52 -16.97
C ASN A 157 9.88 13.73 -15.78
N VAL A 158 10.68 12.70 -16.05
CA VAL A 158 11.30 11.86 -15.02
C VAL A 158 12.39 12.66 -14.30
N SER A 159 12.17 12.97 -13.03
CA SER A 159 13.13 13.74 -12.23
C SER A 159 14.05 12.87 -11.38
N ARG A 160 13.55 11.72 -10.89
CA ARG A 160 14.31 10.82 -10.03
C ARG A 160 13.72 9.42 -10.04
N VAL A 161 14.55 8.41 -9.78
CA VAL A 161 14.11 7.09 -9.32
C VAL A 161 14.61 6.96 -7.89
N GLU A 162 13.71 6.60 -6.98
CA GLU A 162 14.01 6.53 -5.55
C GLU A 162 13.12 5.49 -4.86
N ARG A 163 13.47 5.12 -3.63
CA ARG A 163 12.57 4.34 -2.79
C ARG A 163 11.67 5.27 -2.00
N VAL A 164 10.37 5.01 -2.01
CA VAL A 164 9.36 5.77 -1.25
C VAL A 164 8.48 4.84 -0.48
N ARG A 165 7.87 5.36 0.59
CA ARG A 165 6.80 4.66 1.29
C ARG A 165 5.56 4.70 0.40
N TYR A 166 5.05 3.54 0.01
CA TYR A 166 3.81 3.44 -0.73
C TYR A 166 2.68 3.84 0.21
N SER A 167 1.96 4.91 -0.12
CA SER A 167 1.00 5.56 0.80
C SER A 167 -0.16 4.64 1.19
N PHE A 168 -0.65 3.84 0.25
CA PHE A 168 -1.75 2.91 0.45
C PHE A 168 -1.41 1.89 1.53
N SER A 169 -0.28 1.19 1.40
CA SER A 169 0.17 0.27 2.44
C SER A 169 0.72 0.95 3.69
N GLY A 170 1.31 2.13 3.51
CA GLY A 170 1.88 2.98 4.56
C GLY A 170 3.05 2.38 5.29
N LEU A 171 3.60 1.28 4.79
CA LEU A 171 4.71 0.56 5.40
C LEU A 171 5.76 0.21 4.34
N ASP A 172 5.31 -0.29 3.19
CA ASP A 172 6.20 -0.82 2.17
C ASP A 172 6.98 0.32 1.52
N TYR A 173 8.31 0.22 1.59
CA TYR A 173 9.22 1.21 1.04
C TYR A 173 9.80 0.62 -0.22
N ARG A 174 9.34 1.01 -1.41
CA ARG A 174 9.74 0.38 -2.69
C ARG A 174 10.18 1.42 -3.70
N LYS A 175 10.84 0.95 -4.76
CA LYS A 175 11.22 1.77 -5.92
C LYS A 175 9.99 2.47 -6.51
N ALA A 176 10.13 3.74 -6.84
CA ALA A 176 9.14 4.56 -7.51
C ALA A 176 9.84 5.55 -8.45
N ILE A 177 9.18 5.89 -9.55
CA ILE A 177 9.63 6.91 -10.49
C ILE A 177 8.97 8.22 -10.08
N ARG A 178 9.80 9.21 -9.72
CA ARG A 178 9.35 10.56 -9.43
C ARG A 178 9.28 11.37 -10.73
N VAL A 179 8.13 11.97 -10.99
CA VAL A 179 7.88 12.78 -12.18
C VAL A 179 7.39 14.17 -11.81
N ASN A 180 7.78 15.15 -12.62
CA ASN A 180 7.22 16.49 -12.57
C ASN A 180 6.05 16.56 -13.55
N ALA A 181 4.82 16.64 -13.04
CA ALA A 181 3.58 16.66 -13.82
C ALA A 181 2.42 17.21 -12.96
N ASN A 182 1.41 17.80 -13.58
CA ASN A 182 0.22 18.31 -12.88
C ASN A 182 -0.81 17.19 -12.66
N ILE A 183 -0.46 16.24 -11.79
CA ILE A 183 -1.32 15.11 -11.45
C ILE A 183 -2.19 15.46 -10.24
N ILE A 184 -3.48 15.18 -10.35
CA ILE A 184 -4.50 15.31 -9.29
C ILE A 184 -5.23 13.98 -9.09
N PRO A 185 -6.03 13.80 -8.01
CA PRO A 185 -6.85 12.60 -7.85
C PRO A 185 -7.66 12.26 -9.10
N GLY A 186 -7.83 10.97 -9.40
CA GLY A 186 -8.46 10.47 -10.63
C GLY A 186 -7.48 9.97 -11.69
N TYR A 187 -6.24 10.47 -11.71
CA TYR A 187 -5.15 9.88 -12.51
C TYR A 187 -4.61 8.57 -11.94
N SER A 188 -4.87 8.26 -10.66
CA SER A 188 -4.46 7.01 -10.04
C SER A 188 -4.91 5.79 -10.86
N GLY A 189 -3.97 4.89 -11.13
CA GLY A 189 -4.12 3.70 -11.96
C GLY A 189 -3.92 3.96 -13.46
N GLY A 190 -3.74 5.23 -13.85
CA GLY A 190 -3.53 5.63 -15.23
C GLY A 190 -2.09 5.43 -15.72
N PRO A 191 -1.90 5.04 -17.00
CA PRO A 191 -0.58 4.74 -17.54
C PRO A 191 0.22 6.00 -17.84
N ALA A 192 1.53 5.90 -17.57
CA ALA A 192 2.54 6.76 -18.16
C ALA A 192 3.17 6.05 -19.36
N ILE A 193 3.16 6.70 -20.51
CA ILE A 193 3.56 6.13 -21.80
C ILE A 193 4.85 6.78 -22.30
N GLN A 194 5.75 5.95 -22.82
CA GLN A 194 6.92 6.36 -23.60
C GLN A 194 7.12 5.36 -24.74
N ASN A 195 7.31 5.87 -25.97
CA ASN A 195 7.50 5.04 -27.17
C ASN A 195 6.41 3.96 -27.36
N GLY A 196 5.15 4.31 -27.06
CA GLY A 196 4.00 3.42 -27.20
C GLY A 196 3.86 2.35 -26.12
N ARG A 197 4.77 2.29 -25.13
CA ARG A 197 4.72 1.33 -24.02
C ARG A 197 4.44 2.01 -22.69
N VAL A 198 3.81 1.28 -21.78
CA VAL A 198 3.59 1.71 -20.40
C VAL A 198 4.92 1.60 -19.65
N VAL A 199 5.43 2.74 -19.18
CA VAL A 199 6.68 2.85 -18.40
C VAL A 199 6.42 3.22 -16.94
N GLY A 200 5.16 3.21 -16.51
CA GLY A 200 4.76 3.29 -15.12
C GLY A 200 3.26 3.50 -14.94
N ILE A 201 2.77 3.31 -13.71
CA ILE A 201 1.37 3.56 -13.34
C ILE A 201 1.32 4.65 -12.28
N THR A 202 0.53 5.68 -12.52
CA THR A 202 0.35 6.80 -11.59
C THR A 202 -0.34 6.33 -10.32
N PHE A 203 0.19 6.61 -9.13
CA PHE A 203 -0.44 6.10 -7.88
C PHE A 203 -0.49 7.06 -6.70
N GLN A 204 0.45 8.01 -6.59
CA GLN A 204 0.42 8.99 -5.49
C GLN A 204 1.00 10.35 -5.89
N VAL A 205 0.44 11.40 -5.30
CA VAL A 205 0.89 12.79 -5.47
C VAL A 205 1.53 13.27 -4.17
N SER A 206 2.63 14.02 -4.29
CA SER A 206 3.25 14.66 -3.13
C SER A 206 2.35 15.76 -2.58
N GLN A 207 1.89 15.60 -1.33
CA GLN A 207 1.09 16.63 -0.64
C GLN A 207 1.90 17.87 -0.24
N SER A 208 3.23 17.73 -0.14
CA SER A 208 4.13 18.80 0.34
C SER A 208 4.90 19.51 -0.77
N GLN A 209 4.94 18.94 -1.98
CA GLN A 209 5.67 19.48 -3.11
C GLN A 209 4.71 19.56 -4.30
N GLY A 210 4.36 20.79 -4.71
CA GLY A 210 3.49 20.99 -5.86
C GLY A 210 4.05 20.35 -7.13
N ASN A 211 3.17 19.79 -7.96
CA ASN A 211 3.47 19.22 -9.28
C ASN A 211 4.48 18.06 -9.28
N VAL A 212 4.58 17.32 -8.17
CA VAL A 212 5.38 16.10 -8.07
C VAL A 212 4.44 14.90 -7.89
N ALA A 213 4.54 13.95 -8.81
CA ALA A 213 3.84 12.69 -8.76
C ALA A 213 4.82 11.52 -8.74
N TYR A 214 4.32 10.35 -8.31
CA TYR A 214 5.07 9.11 -8.34
C TYR A 214 4.34 8.07 -9.17
N LEU A 215 5.13 7.31 -9.92
CA LEU A 215 4.70 6.17 -10.71
C LEU A 215 5.25 4.88 -10.11
N ILE A 216 4.43 3.83 -10.12
CA ILE A 216 4.86 2.46 -9.89
C ILE A 216 5.68 2.06 -11.13
N PRO A 217 6.93 1.62 -10.98
CA PRO A 217 7.83 1.35 -12.10
C PRO A 217 7.51 -0.01 -12.75
N PRO A 218 7.92 -0.23 -14.02
CA PRO A 218 7.62 -1.46 -14.73
C PRO A 218 8.13 -2.73 -14.04
N GLU A 219 9.25 -2.66 -13.33
CA GLU A 219 9.81 -3.79 -12.58
C GLU A 219 8.83 -4.31 -11.52
N ILE A 220 8.15 -3.40 -10.81
CA ILE A 220 7.13 -3.75 -9.80
C ILE A 220 5.84 -4.25 -10.48
N ILE A 221 5.48 -3.65 -11.62
CA ILE A 221 4.30 -4.04 -12.38
C ILE A 221 4.47 -5.47 -12.94
N ASN A 222 5.59 -5.75 -13.59
CA ASN A 222 5.88 -7.05 -14.20
C ASN A 222 6.05 -8.13 -13.13
N HIS A 223 6.65 -7.80 -11.98
CA HIS A 223 6.69 -8.70 -10.83
C HIS A 223 5.27 -9.10 -10.38
N PHE A 224 4.39 -8.11 -10.16
CA PHE A 224 2.99 -8.37 -9.77
C PHE A 224 2.25 -9.21 -10.82
N LEU A 225 2.38 -8.89 -12.11
CA LEU A 225 1.74 -9.64 -13.19
C LEU A 225 2.24 -11.08 -13.27
N LYS A 226 3.55 -11.29 -13.05
CA LYS A 226 4.16 -12.60 -13.06
C LYS A 226 3.76 -13.45 -11.85
N ASP A 227 3.70 -12.83 -10.68
CA ASP A 227 3.35 -13.49 -9.42
C ASP A 227 1.93 -14.09 -9.47
N VAL A 228 0.97 -13.37 -10.07
CA VAL A 228 -0.43 -13.81 -10.15
C VAL A 228 -0.74 -14.79 -11.29
N GLU A 229 0.24 -15.21 -12.08
CA GLU A 229 0.03 -16.15 -13.20
C GLU A 229 -0.49 -17.51 -12.74
N ASP A 230 -0.10 -17.96 -11.55
CA ASP A 230 -0.54 -19.24 -10.99
C ASP A 230 -1.91 -19.17 -10.29
N GLY A 231 -2.54 -17.98 -10.28
CA GLY A 231 -3.84 -17.74 -9.67
C GLY A 231 -3.78 -17.23 -8.23
N THR A 232 -2.59 -16.99 -7.67
CA THR A 232 -2.44 -16.48 -6.30
C THR A 232 -1.46 -15.31 -6.27
N TYR A 233 -1.77 -14.27 -5.49
CA TYR A 233 -0.80 -13.21 -5.20
C TYR A 233 -0.02 -13.56 -3.93
N HIS A 234 1.27 -13.87 -4.08
CA HIS A 234 2.18 -14.16 -2.97
C HIS A 234 2.84 -12.88 -2.44
N GLY A 235 2.93 -11.85 -3.28
CA GLY A 235 3.55 -10.57 -3.01
C GLY A 235 5.07 -10.60 -2.95
N PHE A 236 5.64 -9.56 -2.34
CA PHE A 236 7.07 -9.34 -2.43
C PHE A 236 7.80 -9.89 -1.20
N PRO A 237 9.01 -10.44 -1.38
CA PRO A 237 9.87 -10.80 -0.27
C PRO A 237 10.31 -9.55 0.49
N PHE A 238 10.54 -9.72 1.78
CA PHE A 238 11.02 -8.65 2.65
C PHE A 238 12.40 -9.04 3.22
N PRO A 239 13.37 -8.11 3.25
CA PRO A 239 14.69 -8.39 3.82
C PRO A 239 14.64 -8.84 5.27
N GLY A 240 13.71 -8.33 6.07
CA GLY A 240 13.52 -8.85 7.42
C GLY A 240 14.59 -8.44 8.42
N PHE A 241 15.38 -7.40 8.15
CA PHE A 241 16.31 -6.83 9.13
C PHE A 241 16.46 -5.31 8.96
N SER A 242 16.96 -4.65 10.00
CA SER A 242 17.51 -3.29 9.92
C SER A 242 19.03 -3.34 10.04
N PHE A 243 19.71 -2.31 9.54
CA PHE A 243 21.16 -2.23 9.58
C PHE A 243 21.66 -0.82 9.93
N GLN A 244 22.89 -0.76 10.42
CA GLN A 244 23.67 0.46 10.55
C GLN A 244 24.69 0.55 9.41
N ASN A 245 25.11 1.77 9.05
CA ASN A 245 26.15 1.92 8.05
C ASN A 245 27.46 1.27 8.52
N GLY A 246 28.19 0.71 7.56
CA GLY A 246 29.45 0.03 7.80
C GLY A 246 30.67 0.91 7.60
N HIS A 247 30.63 2.22 7.85
CA HIS A 247 31.78 3.10 7.61
C HIS A 247 32.81 3.09 8.75
N SER A 248 32.41 2.70 9.96
CA SER A 248 33.26 2.81 11.16
C SER A 248 34.43 1.82 11.20
N SER A 249 35.66 2.30 11.03
CA SER A 249 36.88 1.49 11.11
C SER A 249 37.15 0.90 12.50
N SER A 250 36.76 1.61 13.58
CA SER A 250 36.92 1.11 14.95
C SER A 250 35.98 -0.06 15.22
N LEU A 251 34.74 0.03 14.75
CA LEU A 251 33.76 -1.03 14.86
C LEU A 251 34.16 -2.27 14.04
N LYS A 252 34.65 -2.05 12.81
CA LYS A 252 35.22 -3.13 11.98
C LYS A 252 36.37 -3.84 12.68
N SER A 253 37.32 -3.08 13.23
CA SER A 253 38.45 -3.64 13.98
C SER A 253 37.99 -4.45 15.19
N TYR A 254 37.02 -3.93 15.96
CA TYR A 254 36.46 -4.63 17.13
C TYR A 254 35.80 -5.97 16.76
N LEU A 255 35.01 -5.98 15.69
CA LEU A 255 34.32 -7.17 15.18
C LEU A 255 35.23 -8.07 14.32
N LYS A 256 36.50 -7.71 14.16
CA LYS A 256 37.52 -8.42 13.36
C LYS A 256 37.15 -8.54 11.88
N ILE A 257 36.51 -7.51 11.33
CA ILE A 257 36.17 -7.39 9.91
C ILE A 257 37.42 -6.89 9.15
N PRO A 258 37.73 -7.43 7.96
CA PRO A 258 38.89 -6.98 7.17
C PRO A 258 38.85 -5.47 6.89
N GLU A 259 40.03 -4.84 6.98
CA GLU A 259 40.19 -3.43 6.64
C GLU A 259 39.84 -3.18 5.16
N GLY A 260 39.17 -2.06 4.88
CA GLY A 260 38.75 -1.68 3.52
C GLY A 260 37.54 -2.44 2.97
N LEU A 261 37.01 -3.46 3.66
CA LEU A 261 35.80 -4.15 3.21
C LEU A 261 34.56 -3.27 3.44
N ASN A 262 33.78 -3.04 2.39
CA ASN A 262 32.48 -2.36 2.45
C ASN A 262 31.35 -3.34 2.77
N GLY A 263 30.25 -2.82 3.30
CA GLY A 263 29.11 -3.61 3.72
C GLY A 263 28.33 -2.92 4.83
N ILE A 264 27.32 -3.62 5.33
CA ILE A 264 26.39 -3.11 6.33
C ILE A 264 26.46 -3.96 7.61
N LEU A 265 26.15 -3.35 8.75
CA LEU A 265 26.09 -4.04 10.03
C LEU A 265 24.65 -4.33 10.43
N ILE A 266 24.31 -5.60 10.59
CA ILE A 266 22.96 -6.01 11.01
C ILE A 266 22.70 -5.53 12.42
N ASN A 267 21.59 -4.81 12.60
CA ASN A 267 21.19 -4.17 13.85
C ASN A 267 20.05 -4.92 14.53
N THR A 268 18.96 -5.15 13.80
CA THR A 268 17.82 -5.96 14.28
C THR A 268 17.37 -6.91 13.20
N ILE A 269 16.82 -8.05 13.60
CA ILE A 269 16.24 -9.03 12.70
C ILE A 269 14.80 -9.25 13.10
N TYR A 270 13.90 -9.13 12.13
CA TYR A 270 12.50 -9.38 12.33
C TYR A 270 12.26 -10.88 12.45
N PRO A 271 11.51 -11.34 13.46
CA PRO A 271 11.13 -12.74 13.58
C PRO A 271 10.41 -13.28 12.35
N ASP A 272 10.53 -14.59 12.11
CA ASP A 272 9.90 -15.34 11.01
C ASP A 272 10.22 -14.81 9.60
N SER A 273 11.21 -13.93 9.48
CA SER A 273 11.62 -13.35 8.21
C SER A 273 12.57 -14.28 7.43
N SER A 274 12.89 -13.89 6.19
CA SER A 274 13.77 -14.65 5.28
C SER A 274 15.11 -15.04 5.91
N PHE A 275 15.63 -14.23 6.84
CA PHE A 275 16.96 -14.42 7.42
C PHE A 275 16.97 -14.55 8.95
N SER A 276 15.80 -14.73 9.59
CA SER A 276 15.70 -14.86 11.06
C SER A 276 16.54 -16.00 11.64
N ASP A 277 16.69 -17.09 10.88
CA ASP A 277 17.42 -18.28 11.32
C ASP A 277 18.88 -18.30 10.81
N LEU A 278 19.28 -17.30 10.02
CA LEU A 278 20.56 -17.29 9.31
C LEU A 278 21.49 -16.18 9.80
N LEU A 279 20.95 -14.97 9.96
CA LEU A 279 21.68 -13.81 10.45
C LEU A 279 21.49 -13.64 11.95
N GLN A 280 22.38 -12.89 12.58
CA GLN A 280 22.25 -12.38 13.94
C GLN A 280 22.67 -10.91 14.00
N PRO A 281 22.26 -10.15 15.03
CA PRO A 281 22.84 -8.83 15.28
C PRO A 281 24.37 -8.88 15.28
N GLU A 282 25.00 -7.80 14.80
CA GLU A 282 26.45 -7.64 14.61
C GLU A 282 27.07 -8.41 13.43
N ASP A 283 26.29 -9.17 12.66
CA ASP A 283 26.78 -9.70 11.38
C ASP A 283 27.08 -8.56 10.41
N PHE A 284 28.23 -8.63 9.73
CA PHE A 284 28.62 -7.65 8.73
C PHE A 284 28.44 -8.22 7.33
N VAL A 285 27.32 -7.89 6.69
CA VAL A 285 26.97 -8.36 5.34
C VAL A 285 27.66 -7.47 4.31
N TYR A 286 28.49 -8.07 3.47
CA TYR A 286 29.28 -7.33 2.47
C TYR A 286 28.91 -7.67 1.02
N LYS A 287 28.15 -8.76 0.82
CA LYS A 287 27.76 -9.21 -0.51
C LYS A 287 26.47 -10.03 -0.46
N ILE A 288 25.62 -9.82 -1.46
CA ILE A 288 24.40 -10.59 -1.70
C ILE A 288 24.43 -11.09 -3.14
N ASP A 289 24.28 -12.41 -3.31
CA ASP A 289 24.53 -13.12 -4.56
C ASP A 289 25.87 -12.72 -5.19
N ASN A 290 25.84 -11.95 -6.26
CA ASN A 290 27.01 -11.48 -6.99
C ASN A 290 27.34 -10.01 -6.71
N SER A 291 26.48 -9.30 -6.00
CA SER A 291 26.53 -7.85 -5.82
C SER A 291 27.17 -7.46 -4.49
N TYR A 292 28.25 -6.68 -4.55
CA TYR A 292 28.90 -6.12 -3.36
C TYR A 292 28.12 -4.92 -2.84
N LEU A 293 28.09 -4.78 -1.51
CA LEU A 293 27.41 -3.69 -0.83
C LEU A 293 28.40 -2.59 -0.46
N ASP A 294 27.98 -1.33 -0.58
CA ASP A 294 28.67 -0.21 0.01
C ASP A 294 28.38 -0.10 1.53
N GLY A 295 28.93 0.92 2.18
CA GLY A 295 28.73 1.16 3.60
C GLY A 295 27.30 1.57 4.00
N ASP A 296 26.49 2.05 3.06
CA ASP A 296 25.14 2.57 3.31
C ASP A 296 24.03 1.61 2.80
N GLY A 297 24.42 0.43 2.31
CA GLY A 297 23.51 -0.58 1.75
C GLY A 297 23.18 -0.36 0.28
N GLY A 298 23.88 0.55 -0.40
CA GLY A 298 23.87 0.67 -1.84
C GLY A 298 24.64 -0.47 -2.51
N ILE A 299 24.31 -0.73 -3.77
CA ILE A 299 24.94 -1.77 -4.58
C ILE A 299 26.12 -1.17 -5.36
N MET A 300 27.29 -1.79 -5.28
CA MET A 300 28.55 -1.31 -5.88
C MET A 300 28.76 -1.75 -7.35
N ASP A 301 27.69 -2.01 -8.10
CA ASP A 301 27.78 -2.33 -9.54
C ASP A 301 27.50 -1.09 -10.42
N GLU A 302 27.53 -1.26 -11.75
CA GLU A 302 27.33 -0.15 -12.71
C GLU A 302 25.91 0.41 -12.70
N ILE A 303 24.93 -0.38 -12.26
CA ILE A 303 23.50 -0.04 -12.29
C ILE A 303 23.13 0.74 -11.02
N GLY A 304 23.86 0.49 -9.92
CA GLY A 304 23.57 1.05 -8.61
C GLY A 304 22.26 0.47 -8.07
N GLY A 305 21.71 1.12 -7.05
CA GLY A 305 20.50 0.66 -6.38
C GLY A 305 20.76 0.36 -4.90
N PHE A 306 19.79 -0.27 -4.26
CA PHE A 306 19.80 -0.52 -2.82
C PHE A 306 19.59 -1.99 -2.52
N ILE A 307 20.10 -2.47 -1.39
CA ILE A 307 19.95 -3.86 -0.93
C ILE A 307 18.52 -4.39 -0.99
N GLY A 308 17.53 -3.52 -0.74
CA GLY A 308 16.11 -3.88 -0.85
C GLY A 308 15.68 -4.26 -2.27
N ASP A 309 16.26 -3.63 -3.30
CA ASP A 309 15.93 -3.90 -4.71
C ASP A 309 16.36 -5.33 -5.10
N LEU A 310 17.56 -5.77 -4.70
CA LEU A 310 18.06 -7.15 -4.94
C LEU A 310 17.14 -8.25 -4.38
N ILE A 311 16.43 -7.93 -3.31
CA ILE A 311 15.53 -8.87 -2.65
C ILE A 311 14.14 -8.76 -3.26
N GLU A 312 13.59 -7.55 -3.40
CA GLU A 312 12.24 -7.31 -3.89
C GLU A 312 12.02 -7.64 -5.37
N GLU A 313 13.08 -7.65 -6.19
CA GLU A 313 13.00 -8.11 -7.59
C GLU A 313 12.79 -9.63 -7.72
N LYS A 314 12.98 -10.39 -6.63
CA LYS A 314 12.77 -11.85 -6.59
C LYS A 314 11.37 -12.22 -6.11
N PHE A 315 11.01 -13.51 -6.24
CA PHE A 315 9.72 -14.05 -5.80
C PHE A 315 9.82 -14.74 -4.43
N ILE A 316 8.67 -14.91 -3.78
CA ILE A 316 8.59 -15.73 -2.57
C ILE A 316 8.99 -17.17 -2.91
N GLY A 317 9.84 -17.76 -2.07
CA GLY A 317 10.41 -19.09 -2.30
C GLY A 317 11.74 -19.08 -3.06
N ASP A 318 12.13 -17.96 -3.68
CA ASP A 318 13.45 -17.86 -4.32
C ASP A 318 14.58 -17.94 -3.29
N HIS A 319 15.74 -18.39 -3.76
CA HIS A 319 16.94 -18.49 -2.95
C HIS A 319 17.89 -17.31 -3.18
N ILE A 320 18.57 -16.90 -2.11
CA ILE A 320 19.55 -15.82 -2.14
C ILE A 320 20.76 -16.16 -1.28
N LYS A 321 21.95 -15.85 -1.78
CA LYS A 321 23.21 -16.13 -1.09
C LYS A 321 23.67 -14.88 -0.35
N LEU A 322 23.90 -15.00 0.96
CA LEU A 322 24.47 -13.96 1.78
C LEU A 322 25.92 -14.27 2.11
N PHE A 323 26.78 -13.25 2.06
CA PHE A 323 28.16 -13.34 2.50
C PHE A 323 28.40 -12.30 3.59
N PHE A 324 28.88 -12.76 4.74
CA PHE A 324 29.02 -11.90 5.91
C PHE A 324 30.15 -12.34 6.84
N TYR A 325 30.64 -11.39 7.63
CA TYR A 325 31.55 -11.66 8.73
C TYR A 325 30.81 -11.75 10.06
N ARG A 326 31.15 -12.77 10.86
CA ARG A 326 30.67 -12.94 12.23
C ARG A 326 31.85 -13.37 13.10
N ASN A 327 32.18 -12.57 14.12
CA ASN A 327 33.32 -12.82 15.02
C ASN A 327 34.65 -13.07 14.27
N GLY A 328 34.90 -12.32 13.19
CA GLY A 328 36.09 -12.43 12.35
C GLY A 328 36.14 -13.64 11.41
N LYS A 329 35.10 -14.47 11.36
CA LYS A 329 34.99 -15.57 10.38
C LYS A 329 34.05 -15.16 9.26
N ASN A 330 34.42 -15.52 8.03
CA ASN A 330 33.60 -15.28 6.84
C ASN A 330 32.63 -16.46 6.63
N TYR A 331 31.36 -16.15 6.39
CA TYR A 331 30.29 -17.10 6.16
C TYR A 331 29.67 -16.87 4.79
N LYS A 332 29.21 -17.97 4.19
CA LYS A 332 28.38 -17.99 3.00
C LYS A 332 27.18 -18.87 3.31
N VAL A 333 25.99 -18.28 3.31
CA VAL A 333 24.74 -18.99 3.59
C VAL A 333 23.76 -18.74 2.46
N GLU A 334 22.84 -19.68 2.27
CA GLU A 334 21.72 -19.54 1.33
C GLU A 334 20.44 -19.46 2.14
N GLY A 335 19.63 -18.43 1.88
CA GLY A 335 18.34 -18.23 2.50
C GLY A 335 17.22 -18.36 1.49
N THR A 336 16.04 -18.74 1.97
CA THR A 336 14.81 -18.77 1.18
C THR A 336 14.01 -17.52 1.50
N LEU A 337 13.63 -16.78 0.45
CA LEU A 337 12.89 -15.55 0.59
C LEU A 337 11.44 -15.82 1.01
N LYS A 338 11.01 -15.16 2.07
CA LYS A 338 9.69 -15.32 2.67
C LYS A 338 8.92 -14.00 2.61
N ARG A 339 7.60 -14.10 2.46
CA ARG A 339 6.69 -13.04 2.89
C ARG A 339 6.76 -12.97 4.41
N VAL A 340 6.56 -11.79 4.98
CA VAL A 340 6.45 -11.61 6.42
C VAL A 340 4.99 -11.26 6.74
N PRO A 341 4.13 -12.26 7.04
CA PRO A 341 2.70 -12.03 7.24
C PRO A 341 2.41 -11.13 8.44
N THR A 342 3.30 -11.10 9.43
CA THR A 342 3.18 -10.22 10.59
C THR A 342 3.17 -8.74 10.21
N LEU A 343 3.76 -8.36 9.06
CA LEU A 343 3.66 -7.00 8.52
C LEU A 343 2.34 -6.72 7.81
N ASP A 344 1.60 -7.73 7.32
CA ASP A 344 0.30 -7.53 6.67
C ASP A 344 -0.70 -6.88 7.62
N ILE A 345 -0.54 -7.13 8.92
CA ILE A 345 -1.37 -6.56 9.96
C ILE A 345 -1.18 -5.02 10.07
N TYR A 346 -0.05 -4.47 9.61
CA TYR A 346 0.16 -3.01 9.52
C TYR A 346 -0.29 -2.42 8.18
N ARG A 347 -0.38 -3.26 7.15
CA ARG A 347 -0.81 -2.88 5.82
C ARG A 347 -2.33 -2.66 5.81
N GLN A 348 -3.10 -3.64 6.29
CA GLN A 348 -4.55 -3.65 6.11
C GLN A 348 -5.27 -2.45 6.74
N GLN A 349 -6.06 -1.76 5.91
CA GLN A 349 -7.03 -0.74 6.31
C GLN A 349 -8.47 -1.28 6.43
N ASN A 350 -8.67 -2.58 6.23
CA ASN A 350 -10.00 -3.15 5.99
C ASN A 350 -11.00 -2.78 7.08
N LYS A 351 -12.21 -2.46 6.60
CA LYS A 351 -13.47 -2.22 7.31
C LYS A 351 -13.44 -2.91 8.66
N SER A 352 -13.22 -2.16 9.74
CA SER A 352 -13.14 -2.70 11.09
C SER A 352 -14.33 -3.63 11.30
N SER A 353 -14.09 -4.94 11.34
CA SER A 353 -15.03 -5.80 12.03
C SER A 353 -15.09 -5.26 13.44
N SER A 354 -16.28 -4.89 13.87
CA SER A 354 -16.55 -4.45 15.22
C SER A 354 -17.43 -5.48 15.91
N PHE A 355 -17.53 -5.34 17.21
CA PHE A 355 -18.47 -6.07 18.04
C PHE A 355 -19.08 -5.12 19.06
N LEU A 356 -20.38 -4.92 19.00
CA LEU A 356 -21.17 -4.07 19.89
C LEU A 356 -22.07 -4.92 20.78
N SER A 357 -21.84 -4.90 22.09
CA SER A 357 -22.78 -5.46 23.06
C SER A 357 -22.64 -4.83 24.43
N GLY A 358 -23.74 -4.72 25.18
CA GLY A 358 -23.78 -4.00 26.46
C GLY A 358 -23.43 -2.50 26.32
N GLY A 359 -23.59 -1.94 25.12
CA GLY A 359 -23.16 -0.59 24.76
C GLY A 359 -21.65 -0.41 24.62
N PHE A 360 -20.85 -1.49 24.63
CA PHE A 360 -19.40 -1.46 24.43
C PHE A 360 -19.06 -1.87 23.00
N LEU A 361 -18.35 -1.01 22.28
CA LEU A 361 -17.90 -1.25 20.91
C LEU A 361 -16.44 -1.69 20.91
N PHE A 362 -16.18 -2.92 20.49
CA PHE A 362 -14.86 -3.51 20.37
C PHE A 362 -14.43 -3.57 18.90
N GLN A 363 -13.16 -3.34 18.64
CA GLN A 363 -12.55 -3.58 17.32
C GLN A 363 -11.06 -3.88 17.45
N PRO A 364 -10.44 -4.58 16.50
CA PRO A 364 -8.99 -4.73 16.45
C PRO A 364 -8.28 -3.39 16.33
N VAL A 365 -7.11 -3.24 16.96
CA VAL A 365 -6.25 -2.08 16.73
C VAL A 365 -5.74 -2.09 15.28
N ASN A 366 -6.02 -1.02 14.53
CA ASN A 366 -5.63 -0.88 13.12
C ASN A 366 -4.98 0.49 12.83
N ARG A 367 -4.45 0.62 11.60
CA ARG A 367 -3.76 1.84 11.15
C ARG A 367 -4.67 3.07 11.13
N ALA A 368 -5.96 2.92 10.82
CA ALA A 368 -6.91 4.03 10.78
C ALA A 368 -7.05 4.70 12.15
N LEU A 369 -7.14 3.88 13.22
CA LEU A 369 -7.15 4.35 14.60
C LEU A 369 -5.84 5.01 15.00
N ALA A 370 -4.70 4.40 14.60
CA ALA A 370 -3.38 4.91 14.94
C ALA A 370 -3.01 6.23 14.23
N GLY A 371 -3.52 6.47 13.03
CA GLY A 371 -3.11 7.59 12.17
C GLY A 371 -4.02 8.83 12.21
N GLY A 372 -5.34 8.66 12.12
CA GLY A 372 -6.29 9.77 11.91
C GLY A 372 -6.69 10.52 13.18
N ASP A 373 -6.75 9.82 14.32
CA ASP A 373 -7.19 10.37 15.62
C ASP A 373 -6.08 10.26 16.69
N SER A 374 -4.82 10.17 16.23
CA SER A 374 -3.64 9.84 17.04
C SER A 374 -3.44 10.76 18.24
N LYS A 375 -3.96 12.00 18.24
CA LYS A 375 -3.90 12.89 19.40
C LYS A 375 -4.65 12.36 20.63
N ARG A 376 -5.61 11.45 20.45
CA ARG A 376 -6.50 10.92 21.51
C ARG A 376 -6.07 9.57 22.08
N LEU A 377 -5.25 8.80 21.35
CA LEU A 377 -4.74 7.52 21.84
C LEU A 377 -3.72 7.76 22.95
N GLU A 378 -3.79 7.00 24.05
CA GLU A 378 -2.74 7.06 25.08
C GLU A 378 -1.36 6.71 24.47
N SER A 379 -0.30 7.32 25.00
CA SER A 379 1.07 7.06 24.54
C SER A 379 1.46 5.58 24.66
N SER A 380 0.90 4.88 25.65
CA SER A 380 1.06 3.43 25.86
C SER A 380 0.51 2.61 24.69
N LEU A 381 -0.68 2.93 24.19
CA LEU A 381 -1.31 2.25 23.06
C LEU A 381 -0.55 2.52 21.74
N ARG A 382 -0.05 3.75 21.57
CA ARG A 382 0.81 4.09 20.41
C ARG A 382 2.14 3.36 20.46
N TYR A 383 2.77 3.27 21.63
CA TYR A 383 3.96 2.46 21.82
C TYR A 383 3.64 1.00 21.49
N HIS A 384 2.58 0.45 22.07
CA HIS A 384 2.19 -0.94 21.87
C HIS A 384 1.96 -1.29 20.39
N TYR A 385 1.26 -0.43 19.66
CA TYR A 385 1.10 -0.58 18.21
C TYR A 385 2.43 -0.50 17.45
N SER A 386 3.28 0.47 17.79
CA SER A 386 4.55 0.73 17.08
C SER A 386 5.60 -0.35 17.31
N TYR A 387 5.56 -1.03 18.45
CA TYR A 387 6.50 -2.08 18.83
C TYR A 387 5.89 -3.49 18.81
N TYR A 388 4.68 -3.67 18.26
CA TYR A 388 3.96 -4.95 18.27
C TYR A 388 4.77 -6.11 17.70
N ILE A 389 5.50 -5.87 16.61
CA ILE A 389 6.36 -6.90 16.02
C ILE A 389 7.69 -7.01 16.76
N GLN A 390 8.30 -5.88 17.13
CA GLN A 390 9.60 -5.84 17.81
C GLN A 390 9.58 -6.52 19.18
N ASP A 391 8.49 -6.35 19.93
CA ASP A 391 8.29 -6.93 21.26
C ASP A 391 7.63 -8.33 21.18
N GLU A 392 7.53 -8.92 19.97
CA GLU A 392 7.00 -10.25 19.70
C GLU A 392 5.54 -10.50 20.17
N LEU A 393 4.76 -9.42 20.27
CA LEU A 393 3.41 -9.44 20.83
C LEU A 393 2.42 -10.21 19.94
N TYR A 394 2.71 -10.30 18.64
CA TYR A 394 1.96 -11.11 17.67
C TYR A 394 1.92 -12.61 17.99
N ARG A 395 2.79 -13.10 18.89
CA ARG A 395 2.76 -14.52 19.32
C ARG A 395 1.61 -14.86 20.25
N PHE A 396 0.99 -13.85 20.87
CA PHE A 396 -0.06 -14.03 21.87
C PHE A 396 -1.46 -13.69 21.35
N THR A 397 -1.55 -12.87 20.31
CA THR A 397 -2.80 -12.44 19.68
C THR A 397 -2.51 -12.04 18.23
N ASP A 398 -3.50 -12.19 17.34
CA ASP A 398 -3.40 -11.71 15.97
C ASP A 398 -3.45 -10.18 15.93
N ARG A 399 -4.36 -9.59 16.73
CA ARG A 399 -4.39 -8.16 17.08
C ARG A 399 -5.09 -7.93 18.42
N ASP A 400 -4.48 -7.05 19.22
CA ASP A 400 -5.12 -6.47 20.39
C ASP A 400 -6.52 -5.93 20.06
N ILE A 401 -7.49 -6.28 20.90
CA ILE A 401 -8.87 -5.82 20.80
C ILE A 401 -9.04 -4.58 21.68
N LEU A 402 -9.50 -3.49 21.09
CA LEU A 402 -9.68 -2.20 21.74
C LEU A 402 -11.15 -1.96 22.05
N LEU A 403 -11.46 -1.46 23.25
CA LEU A 403 -12.75 -0.83 23.51
C LEU A 403 -12.76 0.57 22.87
N SER A 404 -13.19 0.67 21.61
CA SER A 404 -13.10 1.90 20.82
C SER A 404 -14.18 2.92 21.15
N GLY A 405 -15.36 2.44 21.55
CA GLY A 405 -16.53 3.26 21.81
C GLY A 405 -17.38 2.72 22.96
N ILE A 406 -18.12 3.62 23.60
CA ILE A 406 -19.13 3.27 24.60
C ILE A 406 -20.37 4.11 24.29
N TYR A 407 -21.47 3.44 23.93
CA TYR A 407 -22.78 4.07 23.79
C TYR A 407 -23.32 4.42 25.18
N PRO A 408 -23.60 5.70 25.48
CA PRO A 408 -23.95 6.13 26.83
C PRO A 408 -25.26 5.51 27.34
N ASP A 409 -25.20 4.86 28.51
CA ASP A 409 -26.35 4.43 29.30
C ASP A 409 -26.08 4.61 30.82
N PRO A 410 -27.11 4.89 31.65
CA PRO A 410 -26.92 4.95 33.10
C PRO A 410 -26.17 3.74 33.69
N LEU A 411 -26.38 2.54 33.15
CA LEU A 411 -25.78 1.30 33.65
C LEU A 411 -24.30 1.12 33.27
N ASN A 412 -23.81 1.82 32.23
CA ASN A 412 -22.40 1.76 31.80
C ASN A 412 -21.62 3.08 32.01
N SER A 413 -22.29 4.14 32.46
CA SER A 413 -21.72 5.50 32.65
C SER A 413 -20.41 5.57 33.44
N LYS A 414 -20.21 4.67 34.42
CA LYS A 414 -18.98 4.59 35.24
C LYS A 414 -17.75 4.07 34.49
N TYR A 415 -17.92 3.52 33.29
CA TYR A 415 -16.85 2.89 32.52
C TYR A 415 -16.26 3.80 31.42
N ALA A 416 -16.59 5.09 31.42
CA ALA A 416 -16.08 6.04 30.42
C ALA A 416 -14.54 6.03 30.31
N SER A 417 -13.82 5.83 31.41
CA SER A 417 -12.34 5.76 31.44
C SER A 417 -11.74 4.48 30.84
N TYR A 418 -12.56 3.48 30.54
CA TYR A 418 -12.14 2.23 29.90
C TYR A 418 -12.08 2.38 28.37
N ARG A 419 -12.65 3.45 27.82
CA ARG A 419 -12.54 3.76 26.38
C ARG A 419 -11.07 3.88 25.99
N TYR A 420 -10.72 3.27 24.86
CA TYR A 420 -9.36 3.11 24.34
C TYR A 420 -8.42 2.23 25.18
N LYS A 421 -8.94 1.42 26.09
CA LYS A 421 -8.17 0.36 26.75
C LYS A 421 -8.22 -0.93 25.94
N ILE A 422 -7.08 -1.63 25.94
CA ILE A 422 -6.94 -2.96 25.33
C ILE A 422 -7.61 -3.99 26.24
N LEU A 423 -8.48 -4.80 25.68
CA LEU A 423 -9.07 -5.96 26.33
C LEU A 423 -7.96 -7.01 26.57
N GLU A 424 -7.81 -7.42 27.82
CA GLU A 424 -6.84 -8.46 28.22
C GLU A 424 -7.49 -9.84 28.28
N SER A 425 -8.73 -9.91 28.78
CA SER A 425 -9.49 -11.16 28.82
C SER A 425 -10.99 -10.97 29.02
N ILE A 426 -11.75 -11.98 28.60
CA ILE A 426 -13.15 -12.20 28.98
C ILE A 426 -13.23 -13.48 29.82
N ASN A 427 -13.70 -13.35 31.07
CA ASN A 427 -13.76 -14.45 32.04
C ASN A 427 -12.44 -15.25 32.12
N ASP A 428 -11.32 -14.52 32.29
CA ASP A 428 -9.96 -15.08 32.41
C ASP A 428 -9.44 -15.82 31.16
N ARG A 429 -10.09 -15.63 30.01
CA ARG A 429 -9.63 -16.12 28.70
C ARG A 429 -9.20 -14.95 27.83
N THR A 430 -7.96 -14.98 27.37
CA THR A 430 -7.43 -14.00 26.40
C THR A 430 -7.84 -14.45 25.00
N PRO A 431 -8.66 -13.65 24.28
CA PRO A 431 -9.04 -13.97 22.91
C PRO A 431 -7.84 -13.84 21.96
N SER A 432 -7.73 -14.72 20.96
CA SER A 432 -6.70 -14.60 19.91
C SER A 432 -6.97 -13.43 18.97
N ASP A 433 -8.24 -13.19 18.66
CA ASP A 433 -8.73 -12.20 17.70
C ASP A 433 -10.20 -11.82 18.00
N LEU A 434 -10.79 -10.95 17.19
CA LEU A 434 -12.17 -10.49 17.40
C LEU A 434 -13.22 -11.61 17.24
N GLU A 435 -13.01 -12.58 16.35
CA GLU A 435 -13.97 -13.67 16.13
C GLU A 435 -13.95 -14.69 17.27
N ASP A 436 -12.75 -14.95 17.83
CA ASP A 436 -12.63 -15.70 19.10
C ASP A 436 -13.28 -14.93 20.25
N PHE A 437 -13.10 -13.62 20.32
CA PHE A 437 -13.78 -12.79 21.32
C PHE A 437 -15.32 -12.85 21.19
N LYS A 438 -15.87 -12.75 19.98
CA LYS A 438 -17.31 -12.93 19.71
C LYS A 438 -17.80 -14.31 20.17
N SER A 439 -17.03 -15.34 19.85
CA SER A 439 -17.34 -16.72 20.24
C SER A 439 -17.33 -16.91 21.77
N LEU A 440 -16.35 -16.32 22.46
CA LEU A 440 -16.27 -16.33 23.92
C LEU A 440 -17.40 -15.52 24.55
N TRP A 441 -17.75 -14.35 24.01
CA TRP A 441 -18.87 -13.54 24.47
C TRP A 441 -20.16 -14.35 24.41
N LYS A 442 -20.48 -14.92 23.24
CA LYS A 442 -21.66 -15.76 23.04
C LYS A 442 -21.70 -16.96 23.98
N LYS A 443 -20.55 -17.58 24.25
CA LYS A 443 -20.43 -18.71 25.18
C LYS A 443 -20.76 -18.32 26.64
N PHE A 444 -20.35 -17.12 27.06
CA PHE A 444 -20.56 -16.65 28.44
C PHE A 444 -21.86 -15.85 28.62
N TYR A 445 -22.49 -15.47 27.51
CA TYR A 445 -23.81 -14.87 27.50
C TYR A 445 -24.84 -15.81 28.16
N GLY A 446 -25.68 -15.26 29.03
CA GLY A 446 -26.53 -16.02 29.97
C GLY A 446 -25.96 -16.16 31.38
N GLY A 447 -24.69 -15.82 31.59
CA GLY A 447 -24.04 -15.75 32.89
C GLY A 447 -23.54 -14.34 33.24
N THR A 448 -22.48 -14.28 34.05
CA THR A 448 -21.74 -13.05 34.31
C THR A 448 -20.54 -12.97 33.39
N ILE A 449 -20.38 -11.83 32.72
CA ILE A 449 -19.24 -11.47 31.89
C ILE A 449 -18.33 -10.54 32.71
N SER A 450 -17.05 -10.90 32.79
CA SER A 450 -15.96 -10.14 33.40
C SER A 450 -14.95 -9.78 32.33
N LEU A 451 -14.79 -8.49 32.05
CA LEU A 451 -13.83 -7.98 31.06
C LEU A 451 -12.68 -7.29 31.78
N LYS A 452 -11.47 -7.84 31.64
CA LYS A 452 -10.24 -7.23 32.17
C LYS A 452 -9.55 -6.42 31.08
N PHE A 453 -8.96 -5.30 31.47
CA PHE A 453 -8.33 -4.36 30.55
C PHE A 453 -6.91 -4.04 31.00
N ARG A 454 -5.99 -3.97 30.04
CA ARG A 454 -4.58 -3.71 30.31
C ARG A 454 -4.41 -2.36 31.01
N GLY A 455 -3.68 -2.37 32.13
CA GLY A 455 -3.43 -1.16 32.93
C GLY A 455 -4.62 -0.69 33.78
N VAL A 456 -5.67 -1.50 33.91
CA VAL A 456 -6.83 -1.23 34.78
C VAL A 456 -7.06 -2.41 35.72
N ASN A 457 -7.00 -2.16 37.03
CA ASN A 457 -7.10 -3.24 38.04
C ASN A 457 -8.52 -3.78 38.22
N LEU A 458 -9.54 -2.94 37.98
CA LEU A 458 -10.94 -3.34 38.14
C LEU A 458 -11.50 -3.83 36.79
N PRO A 459 -12.15 -5.00 36.73
CA PRO A 459 -12.83 -5.45 35.52
C PRO A 459 -14.18 -4.74 35.35
N ILE A 460 -14.67 -4.73 34.11
CA ILE A 460 -16.09 -4.46 33.84
C ILE A 460 -16.85 -5.76 34.09
N ILE A 461 -17.82 -5.72 35.02
CA ILE A 461 -18.70 -6.86 35.32
C ILE A 461 -20.10 -6.55 34.83
N LEU A 462 -20.69 -7.46 34.06
CA LEU A 462 -22.03 -7.36 33.50
C LEU A 462 -22.75 -8.70 33.63
N ASP A 463 -24.01 -8.66 34.04
CA ASP A 463 -24.94 -9.79 33.89
C ASP A 463 -25.79 -9.61 32.62
N GLN A 464 -26.47 -10.69 32.22
CA GLN A 464 -27.32 -10.70 31.04
C GLN A 464 -28.42 -9.62 31.09
N ASP A 465 -29.11 -9.47 32.21
CA ASP A 465 -30.19 -8.49 32.37
C ASP A 465 -29.69 -7.04 32.16
N THR A 466 -28.49 -6.73 32.64
CA THR A 466 -27.83 -5.44 32.41
C THR A 466 -27.50 -5.25 30.94
N ILE A 467 -26.92 -6.25 30.28
CA ILE A 467 -26.57 -6.20 28.84
C ILE A 467 -27.82 -5.95 28.00
N ASP A 468 -28.88 -6.72 28.24
CA ASP A 468 -30.12 -6.64 27.47
C ASP A 468 -30.81 -5.29 27.63
N LYS A 469 -30.85 -4.77 28.87
CA LYS A 469 -31.39 -3.44 29.14
C LYS A 469 -30.60 -2.35 28.41
N ILE A 470 -29.28 -2.44 28.38
CA ILE A 470 -28.45 -1.48 27.64
C ILE A 470 -28.72 -1.63 26.14
N ASN A 471 -28.67 -2.84 25.58
CA ASN A 471 -28.87 -3.12 24.16
C ASN A 471 -30.23 -2.59 23.66
N ILE A 472 -31.32 -2.81 24.41
CA ILE A 472 -32.64 -2.26 24.09
C ILE A 472 -32.63 -0.73 24.08
N ARG A 473 -31.97 -0.10 25.06
CA ARG A 473 -31.94 1.36 25.19
C ARG A 473 -31.06 2.02 24.14
N ILE A 474 -29.91 1.44 23.80
CA ILE A 474 -29.03 1.99 22.78
C ILE A 474 -29.69 1.87 21.40
N LYS A 475 -30.37 0.74 21.10
CA LYS A 475 -31.19 0.61 19.88
C LYS A 475 -32.24 1.69 19.81
N LYS A 476 -32.99 1.93 20.90
CA LYS A 476 -34.02 2.96 20.94
C LYS A 476 -33.47 4.39 20.83
N ARG A 477 -32.30 4.68 21.40
CA ARG A 477 -31.73 6.05 21.48
C ARG A 477 -30.87 6.42 20.28
N PHE A 478 -30.12 5.47 19.74
CA PHE A 478 -29.08 5.70 18.74
C PHE A 478 -29.33 4.95 17.43
N ASP A 479 -30.38 4.13 17.34
CA ASP A 479 -30.70 3.30 16.16
C ASP A 479 -29.57 2.35 15.75
N VAL A 480 -28.87 1.80 16.76
CA VAL A 480 -27.78 0.83 16.57
C VAL A 480 -28.18 -0.52 17.13
N GLU A 481 -28.00 -1.58 16.33
CA GLU A 481 -28.24 -2.96 16.75
C GLU A 481 -26.97 -3.55 17.37
N ALA A 482 -27.13 -4.17 18.54
CA ALA A 482 -26.06 -4.94 19.17
C ALA A 482 -25.89 -6.28 18.45
N ASP A 483 -24.66 -6.78 18.42
CA ASP A 483 -24.34 -8.10 17.90
C ASP A 483 -24.91 -9.20 18.82
N GLU A 484 -25.43 -10.27 18.19
CA GLU A 484 -26.10 -11.42 18.83
C GLU A 484 -25.15 -12.53 19.29
#